data_AF-A0A1F8U5N6-F1
#
_entry.id   AF-A0A1F8U5N6-F1
#
_cell.length_a   1.000
_cell.length_b   1.000
_cell.length_c   1.000
_cell.angle_alpha   90.00
_cell.angle_beta   90.00
_cell.angle_gamma   90.00
#
_symmetry.space_group_name_H-M   'P 1'
#
loop_
_entity.id
_entity.type
_entity.pdbx_description
1 polymer ?
#
loop_
_entity_poly.entity_id
_entity_poly.type
_entity_poly.pdbx_seq_one_letter_code
_entity_poly.pdbx_strand_id
1 'polypeptide(L)' 'MHAHNHAIKCSVTNCYYNDQHYCVANAIEVNAQGDGHANTSDGTACSTFVDK' A
#
# COMPACT_ATOMS: atom_id res chain seq x y z
N MET A 1 -3.41 11.55 -22.72
CA MET A 1 -4.05 11.25 -21.43
C MET A 1 -3.41 10.02 -20.84
N HIS A 2 -2.58 10.15 -19.80
CA HIS A 2 -2.06 8.98 -19.10
C HIS A 2 -3.14 8.53 -18.10
N ALA A 3 -3.70 7.35 -18.33
CA ALA A 3 -4.63 6.73 -17.40
C ALA A 3 -3.83 6.30 -16.17
N HIS A 4 -3.85 7.11 -15.13
CA HIS A 4 -3.35 6.71 -13.82
C HIS A 4 -4.30 5.62 -13.31
N ASN A 5 -3.88 4.36 -13.41
CA ASN A 5 -4.63 3.19 -12.97
C ASN A 5 -4.65 3.18 -11.43
N HIS A 6 -5.55 3.95 -10.82
CA HIS A 6 -5.80 3.99 -9.37
C HIS A 6 -6.50 2.71 -8.89
N ALA A 7 -5.91 1.54 -9.12
CA ALA A 7 -6.47 0.25 -8.71
C ALA A 7 -6.12 -0.11 -7.27
N ILE A 8 -5.05 0.47 -6.71
CA ILE A 8 -4.55 0.12 -5.39
C ILE A 8 -5.01 1.16 -4.39
N LYS A 9 -5.89 0.77 -3.46
CA LYS A 9 -6.34 1.64 -2.37
C LYS A 9 -5.23 1.79 -1.33
N CYS A 10 -5.03 3.00 -0.84
CA CYS A 10 -4.18 3.30 0.30
C CYS A 10 -5.01 4.11 1.29
N SER A 11 -5.45 3.51 2.39
CA SER A 11 -6.18 4.24 3.45
C SER A 11 -5.25 4.97 4.43
N VAL A 12 -3.95 4.70 4.37
CA VAL A 12 -2.93 5.27 5.26
C VAL A 12 -2.64 6.71 4.84
N THR A 13 -3.26 7.68 5.53
CA THR A 13 -3.26 9.10 5.13
C THR A 13 -1.87 9.75 5.22
N ASN A 14 -1.01 9.26 6.13
CA ASN A 14 0.39 9.69 6.27
C ASN A 14 1.36 8.94 5.35
N CYS A 15 0.91 8.06 4.46
CA CYS A 15 1.79 7.44 3.48
C CYS A 15 2.15 8.46 2.39
N TYR A 16 3.44 8.61 2.08
CA TYR A 16 3.99 9.46 1.03
C TYR A 16 3.32 9.19 -0.33
N TYR A 17 3.05 7.92 -0.64
CA TYR A 17 2.41 7.49 -1.89
C TYR A 17 0.87 7.57 -1.85
N ASN A 18 0.27 8.09 -0.79
CA ASN A 18 -1.17 8.31 -0.73
C ASN A 18 -1.56 9.57 -1.49
N ASP A 19 -2.27 9.37 -2.61
CA ASP A 19 -2.97 10.40 -3.36
C ASP A 19 -4.47 10.10 -3.34
N GLN A 20 -5.25 10.94 -2.65
CA GLN A 20 -6.71 10.83 -2.54
C GLN A 20 -7.22 9.43 -2.12
N HIS A 21 -6.53 8.75 -1.18
CA HIS A 21 -6.81 7.37 -0.72
C HIS A 21 -6.47 6.25 -1.72
N TYR A 22 -5.67 6.56 -2.74
CA TYR A 22 -5.09 5.59 -3.67
C TYR A 22 -3.57 5.64 -3.58
N CYS A 23 -2.92 4.48 -3.77
CA CYS A 23 -1.47 4.39 -3.83
C CYS A 23 -1.00 4.74 -5.23
N VAL A 24 -0.07 5.69 -5.35
CA VAL A 24 0.57 6.07 -6.63
C VAL A 24 1.98 5.51 -6.79
N ALA A 25 2.42 4.60 -5.91
CA ALA A 25 3.69 3.91 -6.07
C ALA A 25 3.71 3.09 -7.37
N ASN A 26 4.83 3.14 -8.11
CA ASN A 26 4.97 2.39 -9.37
C ASN A 26 4.87 0.87 -9.17
N ALA A 27 5.25 0.39 -7.98
CA ALA A 27 5.10 -0.99 -7.55
C ALA A 27 4.81 -0.99 -6.05
N ILE A 28 4.12 -2.02 -5.55
CA ILE A 28 3.92 -2.24 -4.12
C ILE A 28 4.53 -3.58 -3.71
N GLU A 29 5.04 -3.63 -2.48
CA GLU A 29 5.48 -4.83 -1.80
C GLU A 29 4.61 -5.04 -0.57
N VAL A 30 3.97 -6.19 -0.51
CA VAL A 30 3.09 -6.59 0.59
C VAL A 30 3.66 -7.85 1.21
N ASN A 31 3.96 -7.77 2.51
CA ASN A 31 4.56 -8.85 3.28
C ASN A 31 3.62 -9.27 4.40
N ALA A 32 3.82 -10.47 4.94
CA ALA A 32 3.15 -10.86 6.17
C ALA A 32 3.66 -10.03 7.35
N GLN A 33 2.77 -9.64 8.24
CA GLN A 33 3.11 -8.98 9.49
C GLN A 33 3.44 -10.04 10.54
N GLY A 34 4.63 -9.97 11.14
CA GLY A 34 5.02 -10.83 12.25
C GLY A 34 5.76 -12.09 11.82
N ASP A 35 5.14 -13.26 11.96
CA ASP A 35 5.77 -14.59 11.85
C ASP A 35 6.05 -15.05 10.40
N GLY A 36 5.82 -14.17 9.43
CA GLY A 36 6.04 -14.44 8.01
C GLY A 36 4.84 -15.10 7.31
N HIS A 37 3.74 -15.40 8.00
CA HIS A 37 2.57 -16.08 7.43
C HIS A 37 1.28 -15.26 7.61
N ALA A 38 0.75 -14.71 6.51
CA ALA A 38 -0.53 -13.99 6.53
C ALA A 38 -1.70 -14.93 6.21
N ASN A 39 -2.62 -15.11 7.17
CA ASN A 39 -3.86 -15.86 6.97
C ASN A 39 -5.08 -14.95 6.70
N THR A 40 -4.95 -13.65 6.98
CA THR A 40 -5.97 -12.62 6.78
C THR A 40 -5.32 -11.36 6.22
N SER A 41 -6.13 -10.45 5.69
CA SER A 41 -5.66 -9.12 5.25
C SER A 41 -5.00 -8.34 6.38
N ASP A 42 -5.50 -8.47 7.60
CA ASP A 42 -4.97 -7.76 8.77
C ASP A 42 -3.57 -8.26 9.15
N GLY A 43 -3.22 -9.49 8.74
CA GLY A 43 -1.87 -10.05 8.87
C GLY A 43 -0.94 -9.64 7.73
N THR A 44 -1.30 -8.68 6.89
CA THR A 44 -0.43 -8.14 5.82
C THR A 44 0.00 -6.71 6.12
N ALA A 45 1.23 -6.37 5.74
CA ALA A 45 1.78 -5.02 5.86
C ALA A 45 2.34 -4.57 4.50
N CYS A 46 2.09 -3.31 4.16
CA CYS A 46 2.68 -2.68 2.96
C CYS A 46 4.09 -2.19 3.30
N SER A 47 5.11 -2.88 2.80
CA SER A 47 6.52 -2.51 3.00
C SER A 47 6.93 -1.32 2.14
N THR A 48 6.12 -0.95 1.14
CA THR A 48 6.29 0.27 0.34
C THR A 48 5.83 1.54 1.09
N PHE A 49 5.26 1.40 2.29
CA PHE A 49 4.90 2.55 3.12
C PHE A 49 6.14 3.41 3.44
N VAL A 50 6.00 4.72 3.21
CA VAL A 50 6.97 5.75 3.60
C VAL A 50 6.19 6.85 4.29
N ASP A 51 6.65 7.30 5.45
CA ASP A 51 6.02 8.42 6.17
C ASP A 51 6.20 9.74 5.41
N LYS A 52 5.22 10.65 5.52
CA LYS A 52 5.20 11.96 4.83
C LYS A 52 6.08 13.02 5.48
#